data_AF-A0A951SZB6-F1
#
_entry.id   AF-A0A951SZB6-F1
#
_cell.length_a   1.000
_cell.length_b   1.000
_cell.length_c   1.000
_cell.angle_alpha   90.00
_cell.angle_beta   90.00
_cell.angle_gamma   90.00
#
_symmetry.space_group_name_H-M   'P 1'
#
loop_
_entity.id
_entity.type
_entity.pdbx_description
1 polymer ?
#
loop_
_entity_poly.entity_id
_entity_poly.type
_entity_poly.pdbx_seq_one_letter_code
_entity_poly.pdbx_strand_id
1 'polypeptide(L)'
;MPTNFLQTMKGGKKVGIIAVPPQTNSQLSEFGDMTSTIQGAAENAFRDYRYFTIVDISSRADRMQEIALSQTGATNEQRQIGQEMSVDAFLYLEVPNPPQAECKQSSRQESRQVCTQYDSNKKCLNYQTRFINISSATLTVKVAVKGRLVNIETGRTLTYTASNIGGANQNISNSLLRSLTSGSSGQYVNEVEEGNASCPSVLASFEKEVSKAAKDLAANLSPKVVDYAVIIEDDLAGTPANAKDSVKSQLKMAINWMNSSNPNL
;
A
#
# COMPACT_ATOMS: atom_id res chain seq x y z
N MET A 1 -13.05 10.67 9.81
CA MET A 1 -12.52 10.99 11.16
C MET A 1 -13.55 11.79 11.96
N PRO A 2 -13.80 11.51 13.25
CA PRO A 2 -14.77 12.28 14.05
C PRO A 2 -14.35 13.76 14.23
N THR A 3 -15.29 14.69 14.14
CA THR A 3 -15.05 16.15 14.21
C THR A 3 -14.29 16.56 15.47
N ASN A 4 -14.65 15.96 16.61
CA ASN A 4 -14.03 16.25 17.91
C ASN A 4 -12.59 15.74 18.02
N PHE A 5 -12.19 14.80 17.16
CA PHE A 5 -10.82 14.29 17.10
C PHE A 5 -9.98 15.10 16.10
N LEU A 6 -10.57 15.57 14.99
CA LEU A 6 -9.93 16.51 14.07
C LEU A 6 -9.54 17.83 14.75
N GLN A 7 -10.34 18.29 15.73
CA GLN A 7 -10.04 19.50 16.49
C GLN A 7 -8.77 19.37 17.35
N THR A 8 -8.48 18.18 17.89
CA THR A 8 -7.29 17.91 18.72
C THR A 8 -6.10 17.42 17.89
N MET A 9 -6.36 16.79 16.74
CA MET A 9 -5.39 16.29 15.77
C MET A 9 -5.46 17.06 14.45
N LYS A 10 -5.24 18.38 14.52
CA LYS A 10 -5.17 19.26 13.34
C LYS A 10 -3.97 18.91 12.46
N GLY A 11 -4.00 19.34 11.20
CA GLY A 11 -2.89 19.14 10.26
C GLY A 11 -1.57 19.73 10.77
N GLY A 12 -0.46 19.08 10.45
CA GLY A 12 0.90 19.44 10.86
C GLY A 12 1.36 18.81 12.17
N LYS A 13 0.47 18.14 12.92
CA LYS A 13 0.82 17.39 14.14
C LYS A 13 1.85 16.30 13.86
N LYS A 14 2.80 16.15 14.78
CA LYS A 14 3.89 15.18 14.69
C LYS A 14 3.39 13.82 15.18
N VAL A 15 3.52 12.80 14.34
CA VAL A 15 3.05 11.45 14.64
C VAL A 15 4.19 10.46 14.53
N GLY A 16 4.40 9.68 15.59
CA GLY A 16 5.28 8.52 15.58
C GLY A 16 4.48 7.26 15.24
N ILE A 17 4.98 6.44 14.32
CA ILE A 17 4.32 5.20 13.89
C ILE A 17 5.06 4.02 14.49
N ILE A 18 4.32 3.10 15.13
CA ILE A 18 4.87 1.87 15.73
C ILE A 18 4.12 0.67 15.15
N ALA A 19 4.82 -0.25 14.51
CA ALA A 19 4.28 -1.59 14.29
C ALA A 19 4.51 -2.46 15.52
N VAL A 20 3.42 -3.06 16.01
CA VAL A 20 3.41 -3.95 17.16
C VAL A 20 3.57 -5.39 16.67
N PRO A 21 4.56 -6.15 17.18
CA PRO A 21 4.71 -7.53 16.79
C PRO A 21 3.48 -8.36 17.22
N PRO A 22 3.04 -9.31 16.40
CA PRO A 22 1.93 -10.19 16.72
C PRO A 22 2.24 -11.11 17.91
N GLN A 23 1.23 -11.38 18.73
CA GLN A 23 1.35 -12.07 20.03
C GLN A 23 1.44 -13.61 19.93
N THR A 24 1.26 -14.22 18.76
CA THR A 24 1.17 -15.68 18.62
C THR A 24 2.18 -16.27 17.63
N ASN A 25 3.00 -17.20 18.14
CA ASN A 25 4.24 -17.70 17.52
C ASN A 25 4.11 -18.90 16.54
N SER A 26 2.93 -19.29 16.05
CA SER A 26 2.80 -20.55 15.31
C SER A 26 2.27 -20.49 13.88
N GLN A 27 1.60 -19.41 13.44
CA GLN A 27 1.06 -19.28 12.07
C GLN A 27 1.75 -18.21 11.22
N LEU A 28 2.74 -17.51 11.78
CA LEU A 28 3.45 -16.42 11.12
C LEU A 28 4.81 -16.83 10.54
N SER A 29 5.21 -18.09 10.70
CA SER A 29 6.50 -18.59 10.20
C SER A 29 6.67 -18.43 8.69
N GLU A 30 5.57 -18.46 7.92
CA GLU A 30 5.60 -18.24 6.46
C GLU A 30 5.79 -16.76 6.07
N PHE A 31 5.46 -15.82 6.96
CA PHE A 31 5.54 -14.38 6.70
C PHE A 31 6.66 -13.67 7.47
N GLY A 32 7.27 -14.33 8.45
CA GLY A 32 8.36 -13.78 9.26
C GLY A 32 7.93 -12.61 10.16
N ASP A 33 8.92 -11.82 10.62
CA ASP A 33 8.65 -10.54 11.28
C ASP A 33 8.22 -9.50 10.24
N MET A 34 6.92 -9.17 10.26
CA MET A 34 6.31 -8.24 9.32
C MET A 34 6.29 -6.79 9.82
N THR A 35 6.78 -6.52 11.03
CA THR A 35 6.64 -5.21 11.68
C THR A 35 7.27 -4.10 10.86
N SER A 36 8.48 -4.32 10.34
CA SER A 36 9.20 -3.37 9.49
C SER A 36 8.44 -3.07 8.19
N THR A 37 7.92 -4.09 7.52
CA THR A 37 7.10 -3.94 6.29
C THR A 37 5.84 -3.14 6.54
N ILE A 38 5.12 -3.44 7.63
CA ILE A 38 3.88 -2.75 8.01
C ILE A 38 4.16 -1.29 8.36
N GLN A 39 5.19 -1.06 9.17
CA GLN A 39 5.60 0.29 9.58
C GLN A 39 6.00 1.12 8.36
N GLY A 40 6.90 0.61 7.50
CA GLY A 40 7.34 1.31 6.30
C GLY A 40 6.20 1.61 5.33
N ALA A 41 5.27 0.66 5.14
CA ALA A 41 4.08 0.87 4.32
C ALA A 41 3.19 2.00 4.87
N ALA A 42 2.98 2.03 6.19
CA ALA A 42 2.21 3.08 6.84
C ALA A 42 2.91 4.43 6.79
N GLU A 43 4.20 4.51 7.12
CA GLU A 43 4.98 5.74 7.02
C GLU A 43 4.89 6.36 5.63
N ASN A 44 5.05 5.55 4.58
CA ASN A 44 4.89 6.00 3.20
C ASN A 44 3.46 6.51 2.93
N ALA A 45 2.43 5.74 3.30
CA ALA A 45 1.04 6.14 3.09
C ALA A 45 0.67 7.45 3.80
N PHE A 46 1.10 7.64 5.06
CA PHE A 46 0.81 8.86 5.81
C PHE A 46 1.63 10.06 5.33
N ARG A 47 2.88 9.84 4.88
CA ARG A 47 3.68 10.89 4.22
C ARG A 47 3.02 11.36 2.93
N ASP A 48 2.46 10.46 2.12
CA ASP A 48 1.72 10.80 0.89
C ASP A 48 0.48 11.66 1.16
N TYR A 49 -0.19 11.44 2.29
CA TYR A 49 -1.36 12.22 2.69
C TYR A 49 -1.01 13.61 3.23
N ARG A 50 0.23 13.81 3.70
CA ARG A 50 0.82 15.10 4.14
C ARG A 50 0.06 15.82 5.26
N TYR A 51 -0.89 15.15 5.91
CA TYR A 51 -1.66 15.72 7.02
C TYR A 51 -0.88 15.72 8.32
N PHE A 52 -0.08 14.68 8.56
CA PHE A 52 0.78 14.55 9.73
C PHE A 52 2.24 14.66 9.34
N THR A 53 3.05 15.19 10.26
CA THR A 53 4.51 15.13 10.14
C THR A 53 4.98 13.82 10.76
N ILE A 54 5.43 12.88 9.94
CA ILE A 54 5.89 11.58 10.44
C ILE A 54 7.30 11.72 11.02
N VAL A 55 7.41 11.41 12.31
CA VAL A 55 8.65 11.46 13.09
C VAL A 55 9.20 10.03 13.23
N ASP A 56 10.50 9.89 12.97
CA ASP A 56 11.20 8.64 13.23
C ASP A 56 11.34 8.44 14.74
N ILE A 57 10.84 7.30 15.21
CA ILE A 57 10.87 6.90 16.62
C ILE A 57 11.58 5.56 16.84
N SER A 58 12.38 5.12 15.87
CA SER A 58 13.18 3.89 15.91
C SER A 58 14.03 3.78 17.18
N SER A 59 14.62 4.89 17.65
CA SER A 59 15.45 4.93 18.88
C SER A 59 14.71 4.59 20.18
N ARG A 60 13.38 4.52 20.15
CA ARG A 60 12.50 4.21 21.29
C ARG A 60 11.46 3.13 20.93
N ALA A 61 11.60 2.46 19.79
CA ALA A 61 10.60 1.55 19.25
C ALA A 61 10.28 0.40 20.21
N ASP A 62 11.29 -0.27 20.78
CA ASP A 62 11.11 -1.41 21.69
C ASP A 62 10.25 -1.04 22.91
N ARG A 63 10.56 0.11 23.52
CA ARG A 63 9.81 0.61 24.68
C ARG A 63 8.38 0.99 24.32
N MET A 64 8.19 1.56 23.12
CA MET A 64 6.85 1.90 22.63
C MET A 64 6.02 0.66 22.28
N GLN A 65 6.65 -0.40 21.77
CA GLN A 65 6.01 -1.69 21.54
C GLN A 65 5.56 -2.32 22.85
N GLU A 66 6.41 -2.33 23.88
CA GLU A 66 6.04 -2.82 25.21
C GLU A 66 4.83 -2.06 25.78
N ILE A 67 4.85 -0.73 25.69
CA ILE A 67 3.74 0.12 26.10
C ILE A 67 2.47 -0.16 25.27
N ALA A 68 2.59 -0.44 23.98
CA ALA A 68 1.45 -0.74 23.11
C ALA A 68 0.69 -2.00 23.56
N LEU A 69 1.40 -2.95 24.15
CA LEU A 69 0.88 -4.21 24.67
C LEU A 69 0.28 -4.07 26.08
N SER A 70 0.63 -3.00 26.80
CA SER A 70 0.04 -2.70 28.11
C SER A 70 -1.41 -2.18 27.95
N GLN A 71 -2.34 -2.70 28.75
CA GLN A 71 -3.79 -2.44 28.62
C GLN A 71 -4.23 -1.02 29.05
N THR A 72 -3.29 -0.14 29.39
CA THR A 72 -3.57 1.19 29.92
C THR A 72 -3.44 2.25 28.83
N GLY A 73 -4.55 2.92 28.50
CA GLY A 73 -4.53 4.10 27.65
C GLY A 73 -3.66 5.21 28.26
N ALA A 74 -2.89 5.91 27.42
CA ALA A 74 -2.09 7.08 27.74
C ALA A 74 -1.34 6.99 29.08
N THR A 75 -0.39 6.06 29.18
CA THR A 75 0.49 6.00 30.35
C THR A 75 1.35 7.27 30.45
N ASN A 76 1.76 7.65 31.67
CA ASN A 76 2.70 8.75 31.87
C ASN A 76 3.99 8.54 31.05
N GLU A 77 4.38 7.28 30.77
CA GLU A 77 5.52 7.00 29.88
C GLU A 77 5.26 7.41 28.43
N GLN A 78 4.06 7.20 27.87
CA GLN A 78 3.73 7.69 26.51
C GLN A 78 3.88 9.21 26.43
N ARG A 79 3.47 9.92 27.48
CA ARG A 79 3.62 11.38 27.55
C ARG A 79 5.08 11.80 27.66
N GLN A 80 5.86 11.12 28.48
CA GLN A 80 7.29 11.40 28.62
C GLN A 80 8.06 11.15 27.32
N ILE A 81 7.83 10.00 26.67
CA ILE A 81 8.47 9.66 25.40
C ILE A 81 7.99 10.60 24.29
N GLY A 82 6.71 10.95 24.27
CA GLY A 82 6.15 11.95 23.37
C GLY A 82 6.85 13.31 23.50
N GLN A 83 7.09 13.78 24.73
CA GLN A 83 7.81 15.02 24.98
C GLN A 83 9.28 14.92 24.54
N GLU A 84 9.96 13.82 24.86
CA GLU A 84 11.37 13.58 24.47
C GLU A 84 11.53 13.57 22.94
N MET A 85 10.64 12.86 22.25
CA MET A 85 10.68 12.72 20.79
C MET A 85 10.00 13.88 20.05
N SER A 86 9.44 14.84 20.79
CA SER A 86 8.64 15.95 20.26
C SER A 86 7.49 15.47 19.35
N VAL A 87 6.76 14.45 19.78
CA VAL A 87 5.63 13.83 19.09
C VAL A 87 4.31 14.23 19.77
N ASP A 88 3.28 14.52 18.98
CA ASP A 88 1.94 14.86 19.48
C ASP A 88 1.01 13.63 19.63
N ALA A 89 1.24 12.58 18.84
CA ALA A 89 0.46 11.35 18.87
C ALA A 89 1.27 10.13 18.41
N PHE A 90 0.86 8.95 18.89
CA PHE A 90 1.40 7.68 18.43
C PHE A 90 0.35 6.92 17.62
N LEU A 91 0.74 6.40 16.46
CA LEU A 91 -0.06 5.47 15.67
C LEU A 91 0.49 4.06 15.87
N TYR A 92 -0.24 3.24 16.61
CA TYR A 92 0.06 1.82 16.78
C TYR A 92 -0.59 1.02 15.65
N LEU A 93 0.19 0.16 15.00
CA LEU A 93 -0.24 -0.73 13.94
C LEU A 93 -0.18 -2.16 14.46
N GLU A 94 -1.33 -2.82 14.45
CA GLU A 94 -1.51 -4.19 14.93
C GLU A 94 -2.06 -5.04 13.78
N VAL A 95 -1.59 -6.28 13.64
CA VAL A 95 -2.19 -7.27 12.74
C VAL A 95 -3.05 -8.19 13.59
N PRO A 96 -4.37 -7.97 13.67
CA PRO A 96 -5.23 -8.66 14.64
C PRO A 96 -5.37 -10.15 14.35
N ASN A 97 -5.20 -10.56 13.09
CA ASN A 97 -5.25 -11.95 12.66
C ASN A 97 -4.07 -12.25 11.72
N PRO A 98 -3.47 -13.45 11.76
CA PRO A 98 -2.43 -13.84 10.81
C PRO A 98 -2.88 -13.63 9.37
N PRO A 99 -1.99 -13.16 8.47
CA PRO A 99 -2.29 -13.10 7.05
C PRO A 99 -2.63 -14.51 6.52
N GLN A 100 -3.58 -14.59 5.60
CA GLN A 100 -3.94 -15.85 4.95
C GLN A 100 -3.49 -15.82 3.51
N ALA A 101 -2.79 -16.86 3.06
CA ALA A 101 -2.43 -17.07 1.66
C ALA A 101 -3.10 -18.34 1.14
N GLU A 102 -3.78 -18.23 0.00
CA GLU A 102 -4.40 -19.36 -0.69
C GLU A 102 -3.96 -19.36 -2.15
N CYS A 103 -3.28 -20.43 -2.57
CA CYS A 103 -2.93 -20.62 -3.98
C CYS A 103 -3.89 -21.60 -4.65
N LYS A 104 -4.54 -21.14 -5.72
CA LYS A 104 -5.41 -21.95 -6.58
C LYS A 104 -4.72 -22.20 -7.89
N GLN A 105 -4.45 -23.46 -8.19
CA GLN A 105 -3.97 -23.89 -9.49
C GLN A 105 -5.14 -24.44 -10.32
N SER A 106 -5.15 -24.13 -11.59
CA SER A 106 -6.10 -24.68 -12.55
C SER A 106 -5.40 -24.93 -13.88
N SER A 107 -5.85 -25.98 -14.57
CA SER A 107 -5.42 -26.27 -15.93
C SER A 107 -6.64 -26.28 -16.84
N ARG A 108 -6.48 -25.73 -18.05
CA ARG A 108 -7.50 -25.79 -19.09
C ARG A 108 -6.85 -26.13 -20.43
N GLN A 109 -7.55 -26.89 -21.26
CA GLN A 109 -7.15 -27.08 -22.65
C GLN A 109 -7.72 -25.97 -23.52
N GLU A 110 -6.87 -25.31 -24.28
CA GLU A 110 -7.26 -24.39 -25.34
C GLU A 110 -6.91 -24.99 -26.70
N SER A 111 -7.85 -24.94 -27.63
CA SER A 111 -7.61 -25.31 -29.02
C SER A 111 -7.01 -24.12 -29.76
N ARG A 112 -5.80 -24.28 -30.31
CA ARG A 112 -5.14 -23.28 -31.14
C ARG A 112 -4.83 -23.82 -32.53
N GLN A 113 -5.05 -22.98 -33.54
CA GLN A 113 -4.59 -23.28 -34.88
C GLN A 113 -3.10 -22.93 -35.00
N VAL A 114 -2.29 -23.93 -35.29
CA VAL A 114 -0.85 -23.78 -35.51
C VAL A 114 -0.57 -24.05 -36.97
N CYS A 115 0.18 -23.16 -37.61
CA CYS A 115 0.61 -23.37 -38.98
C CYS A 115 1.71 -24.44 -39.05
N THR A 116 1.51 -25.48 -39.86
CA THR A 116 2.46 -26.60 -40.02
C THR A 116 3.28 -26.49 -41.29
N GLN A 117 2.83 -25.69 -42.26
CA GLN A 117 3.52 -25.52 -43.54
C GLN A 117 3.37 -24.08 -44.03
N TYR A 118 4.49 -23.50 -44.46
CA TYR A 118 4.55 -22.16 -45.03
C TYR A 118 4.95 -22.23 -46.51
N ASP A 119 4.50 -21.27 -47.31
CA ASP A 119 5.02 -21.04 -48.66
C ASP A 119 6.33 -20.22 -48.63
N SER A 120 6.89 -19.97 -49.81
CA SER A 120 8.09 -19.13 -49.99
C SER A 120 7.92 -17.68 -49.50
N ASN A 121 6.69 -17.20 -49.40
CA ASN A 121 6.33 -15.86 -48.92
C ASN A 121 5.95 -15.85 -47.43
N LYS A 122 6.18 -16.95 -46.70
CA LYS A 122 5.81 -17.13 -45.28
C LYS A 122 4.31 -17.05 -45.02
N LYS A 123 3.47 -17.25 -46.04
CA LYS A 123 2.03 -17.43 -45.87
C LYS A 123 1.78 -18.87 -45.43
N CYS A 124 0.90 -19.04 -44.43
CA CYS A 124 0.54 -20.38 -43.98
C CYS A 124 -0.27 -21.10 -45.06
N LEU A 125 0.17 -22.29 -45.45
CA LEU A 125 -0.53 -23.15 -46.40
C LEU A 125 -1.44 -24.16 -45.69
N ASN A 126 -1.00 -24.69 -44.56
CA ASN A 126 -1.74 -25.71 -43.81
C ASN A 126 -1.79 -25.36 -42.32
N TYR A 127 -3.00 -25.43 -41.77
CA TYR A 127 -3.27 -25.27 -40.34
C TYR A 127 -3.57 -26.64 -39.72
N GLN A 128 -3.01 -26.87 -38.53
CA GLN A 128 -3.39 -28.00 -37.69
C GLN A 128 -3.91 -27.47 -36.36
N THR A 129 -5.07 -27.99 -35.95
CA THR A 129 -5.58 -27.75 -34.61
C THR A 129 -4.73 -28.50 -33.60
N ARG A 130 -4.14 -27.78 -32.64
CA ARG A 130 -3.39 -28.32 -31.52
C ARG A 130 -4.11 -27.97 -30.22
N PHE A 131 -4.22 -28.94 -29.33
CA PHE A 131 -4.65 -28.70 -27.96
C PHE A 131 -3.44 -28.29 -27.15
N ILE A 132 -3.51 -27.12 -26.52
CA ILE A 132 -2.47 -26.60 -25.64
C ILE A 132 -3.03 -26.60 -24.22
N ASN A 133 -2.30 -27.20 -23.30
CA ASN A 133 -2.59 -27.09 -21.88
C ASN A 133 -2.14 -25.70 -21.40
N ILE A 134 -3.08 -24.92 -20.88
CA ILE A 134 -2.80 -23.67 -20.18
C ILE A 134 -2.93 -23.97 -18.70
N SER A 135 -1.83 -23.82 -17.98
CA SER A 135 -1.79 -23.89 -16.53
C SER A 135 -1.80 -22.47 -15.97
N SER A 136 -2.66 -22.21 -15.00
CA SER A 136 -2.72 -20.94 -14.27
C SER A 136 -2.64 -21.19 -12.78
N ALA A 137 -1.92 -20.32 -12.08
CA ALA A 137 -1.83 -20.30 -10.63
C ALA A 137 -2.19 -18.90 -10.13
N THR A 138 -3.18 -18.85 -9.25
CA THR A 138 -3.68 -17.62 -8.64
C THR A 138 -3.42 -17.66 -7.16
N LEU A 139 -2.61 -16.73 -6.66
CA LEU A 139 -2.39 -16.54 -5.23
C LEU A 139 -3.31 -15.43 -4.72
N THR A 140 -4.09 -15.73 -3.69
CA THR A 140 -4.88 -14.76 -2.94
C THR A 140 -4.28 -14.58 -1.55
N VAL A 141 -3.96 -13.34 -1.18
CA VAL A 141 -3.51 -12.96 0.16
C VAL A 141 -4.59 -12.08 0.82
N LYS A 142 -4.88 -12.38 2.08
CA LYS A 142 -5.78 -11.61 2.94
C LYS A 142 -4.99 -11.10 4.13
N VAL A 143 -5.03 -9.79 4.36
CA VAL A 143 -4.38 -9.14 5.50
C VAL A 143 -5.30 -8.10 6.10
N ALA A 144 -5.35 -8.06 7.43
CA ALA A 144 -6.00 -7.01 8.18
C ALA A 144 -4.94 -6.24 8.96
N VAL A 145 -4.98 -4.91 8.89
CA VAL A 145 -4.13 -4.00 9.66
C VAL A 145 -5.02 -3.07 10.44
N LYS A 146 -4.84 -3.07 11.76
CA LYS A 146 -5.54 -2.20 12.70
C LYS A 146 -4.62 -1.06 13.11
N GLY A 147 -5.03 0.17 12.80
CA GLY A 147 -4.36 1.39 13.23
C GLY A 147 -5.07 2.01 14.42
N ARG A 148 -4.33 2.29 15.49
CA ARG A 148 -4.82 3.00 16.69
C ARG A 148 -3.98 4.26 16.91
N LEU A 149 -4.58 5.40 16.60
CA LEU A 149 -3.99 6.72 16.77
C LEU A 149 -4.33 7.26 18.18
N VAL A 150 -3.30 7.52 18.98
CA VAL A 150 -3.41 7.96 20.37
C VAL A 150 -2.85 9.36 20.49
N ASN A 151 -3.70 10.33 20.82
CA ASN A 151 -3.27 11.68 21.13
C ASN A 151 -2.65 11.73 22.53
N ILE A 152 -1.40 12.17 22.63
CA ILE A 152 -0.60 12.08 23.88
C ILE A 152 -1.05 13.09 24.94
N GLU A 153 -1.55 14.24 24.51
CA GLU A 153 -2.03 15.31 25.38
C GLU A 153 -3.31 14.88 26.10
N THR A 154 -4.31 14.46 25.32
CA THR A 154 -5.68 14.16 25.77
C THR A 154 -5.91 12.69 26.13
N GLY A 155 -5.01 11.80 25.72
CA GLY A 155 -5.15 10.35 25.84
C GLY A 155 -6.25 9.73 24.97
N ARG A 156 -6.93 10.52 24.14
CA ARG A 156 -8.01 10.04 23.27
C ARG A 156 -7.45 9.16 22.17
N THR A 157 -8.16 8.08 21.89
CA THR A 157 -7.78 7.11 20.86
C THR A 157 -8.78 7.11 19.71
N LEU A 158 -8.27 6.94 18.51
CA LEU A 158 -9.06 6.64 17.32
C LEU A 158 -8.53 5.35 16.72
N THR A 159 -9.41 4.36 16.58
CA THR A 159 -9.05 3.05 16.03
C THR A 159 -9.77 2.84 14.71
N TYR A 160 -9.06 2.31 13.72
CA TYR A 160 -9.61 1.91 12.44
C TYR A 160 -8.92 0.62 11.99
N THR A 161 -9.68 -0.28 11.37
CA THR A 161 -9.16 -1.54 10.84
C THR A 161 -9.38 -1.56 9.34
N ALA A 162 -8.28 -1.66 8.59
CA ALA A 162 -8.31 -1.87 7.15
C ALA A 162 -8.10 -3.37 6.87
N SER A 163 -9.03 -3.97 6.14
CA SER A 163 -8.92 -5.36 5.68
C SER A 163 -8.82 -5.36 4.17
N ASN A 164 -7.72 -5.90 3.64
CA ASN A 164 -7.50 -6.02 2.22
C ASN A 164 -7.39 -7.49 1.80
N ILE A 165 -8.01 -7.75 0.66
CA ILE A 165 -8.00 -9.03 -0.04
C ILE A 165 -7.55 -8.72 -1.45
N GLY A 166 -6.45 -9.32 -1.86
CA GLY A 166 -5.93 -9.19 -3.21
C GLY A 166 -4.88 -10.26 -3.48
N GLY A 167 -4.18 -10.17 -4.59
CA GLY A 167 -3.38 -11.30 -5.05
C GLY A 167 -2.60 -11.04 -6.31
N ALA A 168 -1.83 -12.05 -6.69
CA ALA A 168 -1.09 -12.11 -7.94
C ALA A 168 -1.57 -13.30 -8.77
N ASN A 169 -1.66 -13.11 -10.08
CA ASN A 169 -1.99 -14.16 -11.03
C ASN A 169 -0.73 -14.46 -11.84
N GLN A 170 -0.36 -15.73 -11.94
CA GLN A 170 0.61 -16.21 -12.91
C GLN A 170 -0.08 -17.14 -13.89
N ASN A 171 -0.05 -16.74 -15.17
CA ASN A 171 -0.54 -17.56 -16.27
C ASN A 171 0.67 -18.03 -17.06
N ILE A 172 0.91 -19.35 -17.07
CA ILE A 172 1.92 -19.95 -17.95
C ILE A 172 1.15 -20.62 -19.08
N SER A 173 1.18 -19.99 -20.24
CA SER A 173 0.85 -20.70 -21.47
C SER A 173 2.11 -21.43 -21.89
N ASN A 174 2.03 -22.75 -22.15
CA ASN A 174 3.12 -23.44 -22.82
C ASN A 174 3.39 -22.70 -24.13
N SER A 175 4.52 -22.00 -24.22
CA SER A 175 4.91 -21.32 -25.45
C SER A 175 5.33 -22.39 -26.44
N LEU A 176 4.75 -22.39 -27.64
CA LEU A 176 5.28 -23.18 -28.75
C LEU A 176 6.68 -22.66 -29.05
N LEU A 177 7.71 -23.38 -28.58
CA LEU A 177 9.10 -23.08 -28.89
C LEU A 177 9.27 -23.31 -30.40
N ARG A 178 9.54 -22.23 -31.14
CA ARG A 178 10.01 -22.33 -32.53
C ARG A 178 11.48 -22.73 -32.50
N SER A 179 11.78 -24.03 -32.51
CA SER A 179 13.14 -24.50 -32.76
C SER A 179 13.44 -24.44 -34.27
N LEU A 180 14.45 -23.67 -34.65
CA LEU A 180 15.06 -23.67 -35.99
C LEU A 180 16.26 -24.62 -35.95
N THR A 181 16.08 -25.89 -36.31
CA THR A 181 17.22 -26.79 -36.49
C THR A 181 17.92 -26.47 -37.81
N SER A 182 19.15 -25.97 -37.72
CA SER A 182 20.01 -25.66 -38.86
C SER A 182 20.56 -26.96 -39.46
N GLY A 183 19.86 -27.51 -40.44
CA GLY A 183 20.37 -28.63 -41.24
C GLY A 183 19.43 -28.98 -42.38
N SER A 184 19.66 -28.38 -43.56
CA SER A 184 19.24 -28.72 -44.95
C SER A 184 17.84 -29.30 -45.27
N SER A 185 16.97 -29.47 -44.30
CA SER A 185 15.56 -29.85 -44.41
C SER A 185 14.89 -29.37 -43.12
N GLY A 186 14.66 -28.05 -43.01
CA GLY A 186 14.19 -27.40 -41.79
C GLY A 186 12.82 -27.94 -41.35
N GLN A 187 12.80 -28.96 -40.51
CA GLN A 187 11.62 -29.40 -39.78
C GLN A 187 11.43 -28.49 -38.58
N TYR A 188 10.34 -27.73 -38.59
CA TYR A 188 9.86 -26.99 -37.42
C TYR A 188 9.28 -27.99 -36.42
N VAL A 189 10.05 -28.34 -35.39
CA VAL A 189 9.54 -29.13 -34.26
C VAL A 189 8.92 -28.16 -33.26
N ASN A 190 7.61 -28.25 -33.08
CA ASN A 190 6.93 -27.57 -31.98
C ASN A 190 7.01 -28.47 -30.75
N GLU A 191 8.08 -28.35 -29.96
CA GLU A 191 8.13 -28.99 -28.65
C GLU A 191 7.25 -28.20 -27.69
N VAL A 192 6.33 -28.90 -27.02
CA VAL A 192 5.51 -28.35 -25.95
C VAL A 192 6.20 -28.73 -24.65
N GLU A 193 6.98 -27.83 -24.07
CA GLU A 193 7.38 -28.00 -22.67
C GLU A 193 6.14 -27.80 -21.79
N GLU A 194 5.82 -28.80 -20.98
CA GLU A 194 4.74 -28.73 -19.99
C GLU A 194 5.19 -27.87 -18.81
N GLY A 195 4.89 -26.57 -18.85
CA GLY A 195 5.09 -25.68 -17.72
C GLY A 195 3.97 -25.85 -16.68
N ASN A 196 4.28 -26.40 -15.52
CA ASN A 196 3.38 -26.33 -14.36
C ASN A 196 3.38 -24.90 -13.80
N ALA A 197 2.22 -24.25 -13.78
CA ALA A 197 2.09 -22.90 -13.22
C ALA A 197 2.43 -22.92 -11.73
N SER A 198 3.53 -22.27 -11.36
CA SER A 198 3.97 -22.14 -9.97
C SER A 198 3.17 -21.06 -9.27
N CYS A 199 2.94 -21.22 -7.96
CA CYS A 199 2.30 -20.16 -7.17
C CYS A 199 3.19 -18.89 -7.16
N PRO A 200 2.61 -17.71 -7.39
CA PRO A 200 3.31 -16.45 -7.22
C PRO A 200 3.90 -16.26 -5.81
N SER A 201 4.86 -15.34 -5.68
CA SER A 201 5.48 -15.04 -4.38
C SER A 201 4.46 -14.54 -3.36
N VAL A 202 4.41 -15.23 -2.21
CA VAL A 202 3.57 -14.88 -1.05
C VAL A 202 4.00 -13.54 -0.45
N LEU A 203 5.30 -13.33 -0.27
CA LEU A 203 5.85 -12.11 0.31
C LEU A 203 5.53 -10.87 -0.54
N ALA A 204 5.73 -10.93 -1.85
CA ALA A 204 5.44 -9.80 -2.73
C ALA A 204 3.94 -9.45 -2.77
N SER A 205 3.08 -10.48 -2.71
CA SER A 205 1.63 -10.28 -2.64
C SER A 205 1.23 -9.69 -1.29
N PHE A 206 1.85 -10.15 -0.20
CA PHE A 206 1.66 -9.60 1.14
C PHE A 206 2.05 -8.12 1.22
N GLU A 207 3.25 -7.74 0.78
CA GLU A 207 3.71 -6.34 0.78
C GLU A 207 2.74 -5.42 0.04
N LYS A 208 2.22 -5.87 -1.10
CA LYS A 208 1.22 -5.14 -1.89
C LYS A 208 -0.09 -4.93 -1.11
N GLU A 209 -0.62 -5.98 -0.50
CA GLU A 209 -1.88 -5.87 0.24
C GLU A 209 -1.73 -5.07 1.54
N VAL A 210 -0.56 -5.15 2.19
CA VAL A 210 -0.22 -4.29 3.34
C VAL A 210 -0.12 -2.82 2.92
N SER A 211 0.52 -2.52 1.79
CA SER A 211 0.58 -1.14 1.26
C SER A 211 -0.82 -0.58 0.99
N LYS A 212 -1.74 -1.42 0.49
CA LYS A 212 -3.13 -1.03 0.27
C LYS A 212 -3.86 -0.79 1.59
N ALA A 213 -3.69 -1.68 2.57
CA ALA A 213 -4.26 -1.50 3.92
C ALA A 213 -3.73 -0.23 4.58
N ALA A 214 -2.43 0.07 4.45
CA ALA A 214 -1.83 1.29 4.95
C ALA A 214 -2.43 2.55 4.32
N LYS A 215 -2.70 2.54 3.01
CA LYS A 215 -3.39 3.63 2.31
C LYS A 215 -4.82 3.81 2.80
N ASP A 216 -5.55 2.72 3.03
CA ASP A 216 -6.90 2.78 3.59
C ASP A 216 -6.89 3.32 5.03
N LEU A 217 -5.92 2.93 5.85
CA LEU A 217 -5.71 3.50 7.18
C LEU A 217 -5.46 5.01 7.09
N ALA A 218 -4.53 5.44 6.24
CA ALA A 218 -4.22 6.85 6.03
C ALA A 218 -5.46 7.63 5.56
N ALA A 219 -6.25 7.08 4.63
CA ALA A 219 -7.48 7.70 4.14
C ALA A 219 -8.52 7.96 5.25
N ASN A 220 -8.62 7.05 6.22
CA ASN A 220 -9.62 7.14 7.28
C ASN A 220 -9.13 7.94 8.51
N LEU A 221 -7.82 7.89 8.76
CA LEU A 221 -7.16 8.54 9.89
C LEU A 221 -6.53 9.89 9.54
N SER A 222 -6.48 10.27 8.26
CA SER A 222 -5.95 11.56 7.83
C SER A 222 -6.67 12.11 6.60
N PRO A 223 -7.13 13.37 6.63
CA PRO A 223 -7.54 14.08 5.42
C PRO A 223 -6.37 14.21 4.45
N LYS A 224 -6.59 13.99 3.15
CA LYS A 224 -5.54 14.19 2.15
C LYS A 224 -5.32 15.68 1.92
N VAL A 225 -4.08 16.15 2.10
CA VAL A 225 -3.70 17.53 1.78
C VAL A 225 -3.41 17.61 0.28
N VAL A 226 -4.11 18.50 -0.42
CA VAL A 226 -3.94 18.75 -1.86
C VAL A 226 -3.36 20.15 -2.05
N ASP A 227 -2.39 20.28 -2.94
CA ASP A 227 -1.83 21.58 -3.29
C ASP A 227 -2.72 22.22 -4.35
N TYR A 228 -3.10 23.47 -4.13
CA TYR A 228 -3.81 24.27 -5.12
C TYR A 228 -2.86 25.34 -5.65
N ALA A 229 -2.55 25.27 -6.95
CA ALA A 229 -1.79 26.31 -7.62
C ALA A 229 -2.73 27.49 -7.89
N VAL A 230 -2.54 28.59 -7.18
CA VAL A 230 -3.19 29.86 -7.51
C VAL A 230 -2.34 30.55 -8.56
N ILE A 231 -2.85 30.64 -9.79
CA ILE A 231 -2.23 31.44 -10.84
C ILE A 231 -2.53 32.89 -10.50
N ILE A 232 -1.47 33.67 -10.28
CA ILE A 232 -1.57 35.13 -10.15
C ILE A 232 -1.33 35.67 -11.55
N GLU A 233 -2.38 36.13 -12.22
CA GLU A 233 -2.23 36.81 -13.50
C GLU A 233 -1.58 38.18 -13.27
N ASP A 234 -0.58 38.53 -14.07
CA ASP A 234 0.18 39.78 -13.93
C ASP A 234 -0.71 41.04 -14.10
N ASP A 235 -1.90 40.89 -14.69
CA ASP A 235 -2.83 41.99 -15.02
C ASP A 235 -4.11 42.02 -14.16
N LEU A 236 -4.18 41.25 -13.07
CA LEU A 236 -5.23 41.43 -12.05
C LEU A 236 -4.98 42.75 -11.28
N ALA A 237 -5.42 43.85 -11.90
CA ALA A 237 -5.57 45.20 -11.35
C ALA A 237 -4.48 45.62 -10.35
N GLY A 238 -3.22 45.72 -10.83
CA GLY A 238 -2.16 46.40 -10.09
C GLY A 238 -1.50 45.58 -8.99
N THR A 239 -1.37 44.27 -9.16
CA THR A 239 -0.68 43.38 -8.22
C THR A 239 0.75 43.12 -8.74
N PRO A 240 1.78 43.90 -8.33
CA PRO A 240 3.13 43.73 -8.86
C PRO A 240 3.74 42.44 -8.30
N ALA A 241 4.82 41.93 -8.90
CA ALA A 241 5.51 40.70 -8.47
C ALA A 241 5.89 40.65 -6.97
N ASN A 242 5.92 41.80 -6.28
CA ASN A 242 6.12 41.95 -4.83
C ASN A 242 4.89 41.57 -3.97
N ALA A 243 3.72 41.37 -4.58
CA ALA A 243 2.49 41.06 -3.88
C ALA A 243 2.30 39.56 -3.61
N LYS A 244 3.20 38.69 -4.08
CA LYS A 244 3.19 37.25 -3.76
C LYS A 244 3.12 36.99 -2.25
N ASP A 245 3.85 37.75 -1.46
CA ASP A 245 3.83 37.64 0.00
C ASP A 245 2.53 38.18 0.61
N SER A 246 1.95 39.23 0.01
CA SER A 246 0.63 39.75 0.39
C SER A 246 -0.48 38.75 0.08
N VAL A 247 -0.50 38.17 -1.12
CA VAL A 247 -1.44 37.11 -1.54
C VAL A 247 -1.28 35.88 -0.65
N LYS A 248 -0.05 35.47 -0.34
CA LYS A 248 0.22 34.36 0.60
C LYS A 248 -0.28 34.68 2.02
N SER A 249 -0.13 35.93 2.46
CA SER A 249 -0.63 36.40 3.76
C SER A 249 -2.17 36.41 3.79
N GLN A 250 -2.82 36.91 2.74
CA GLN A 250 -4.28 36.93 2.59
C GLN A 250 -4.86 35.52 2.49
N LEU A 251 -4.24 34.61 1.74
CA LEU A 251 -4.62 33.20 1.69
C LEU A 251 -4.48 32.54 3.06
N LYS A 252 -3.38 32.79 3.79
CA LYS A 252 -3.22 32.30 5.17
C LYS A 252 -4.32 32.86 6.09
N MET A 253 -4.64 34.15 5.98
CA MET A 253 -5.72 34.77 6.76
C MET A 253 -7.09 34.17 6.43
N ALA A 254 -7.40 33.96 5.16
CA ALA A 254 -8.66 33.34 4.71
C ALA A 254 -8.76 31.87 5.17
N ILE A 255 -7.69 31.08 5.06
CA ILE A 255 -7.63 29.71 5.56
C ILE A 255 -7.80 29.67 7.08
N ASN A 256 -7.12 30.57 7.81
CA ASN A 256 -7.27 30.68 9.26
C ASN A 256 -8.69 31.08 9.65
N TRP A 257 -9.30 32.02 8.93
CA TRP A 257 -10.69 32.42 9.12
C TRP A 257 -11.64 31.25 8.91
N MET A 258 -11.54 30.50 7.80
CA MET A 258 -12.33 29.29 7.54
C MET A 258 -12.14 28.21 8.62
N ASN A 259 -10.93 28.05 9.15
CA ASN A 259 -10.64 27.08 10.21
C ASN A 259 -11.10 27.53 11.61
N SER A 260 -11.37 28.83 11.79
CA SER A 260 -11.83 29.42 13.06
C SER A 260 -13.34 29.71 13.10
N SER A 261 -13.96 29.86 11.94
CA SER A 261 -15.40 30.06 11.77
C SER A 261 -16.11 28.70 11.70
N ASN A 262 -17.14 28.54 12.50
CA ASN A 262 -18.01 27.35 12.58
C ASN A 262 -18.47 26.87 11.17
N PRO A 263 -18.52 25.56 10.88
CA PRO A 263 -18.91 25.03 9.55
C PRO A 263 -20.42 25.07 9.26
N ASN A 264 -21.18 25.92 9.95
CA ASN A 264 -22.63 26.10 9.76
C ASN A 264 -22.97 27.50 9.24
N LEU A 265 -22.32 27.89 8.14
CA LEU A 265 -22.81 28.90 7.20
C LEU A 265 -22.82 28.30 5.80
#